data_AF-A0A2D6FKX6-F1
#
_entry.id   AF-A0A2D6FKX6-F1
#
_cell.length_a   1.000
_cell.length_b   1.000
_cell.length_c   1.000
_cell.angle_alpha   90.00
_cell.angle_beta   90.00
_cell.angle_gamma   90.00
#
_symmetry.space_group_name_H-M   'P 1'
#
loop_
_entity.id
_entity.type
_entity.pdbx_description
1 polymer ?
#
loop_
_entity_poly.entity_id
_entity_poly.type
_entity_poly.pdbx_seq_one_letter_code
_entity_poly.pdbx_strand_id
1 'polypeptide(L)'
;MAKKTGGPSLSMVEEEVIEEEIEEEIGVPKKEFDFNKYRIANKTEVRTLELDGAEFKITVKPLSWSKRNQILSKAMTWETGGGTRFDGDTYVRECLKEMILDAPWGKTSELFLMSIDDRLGGLLETVVPQAFGTEEIGDLDTLKEE
;
A
#
# COMPACT_ATOMS: atom_id res chain seq x y z
N MET A 1 -65.43 -23.03 -16.94
CA MET A 1 -64.19 -22.70 -16.20
C MET A 1 -63.73 -23.96 -15.46
N ALA A 2 -62.43 -24.27 -15.61
CA ALA A 2 -61.58 -25.26 -14.93
C ALA A 2 -61.99 -25.63 -13.47
N LYS A 3 -61.73 -26.81 -12.89
CA LYS A 3 -60.70 -27.84 -13.13
C LYS A 3 -61.13 -29.19 -12.49
N LYS A 4 -60.59 -30.27 -13.04
CA LYS A 4 -60.83 -31.70 -12.79
C LYS A 4 -59.77 -32.27 -11.81
N THR A 5 -60.23 -33.10 -10.87
CA THR A 5 -59.70 -34.42 -10.39
C THR A 5 -58.25 -34.64 -9.93
N GLY A 6 -58.15 -35.41 -8.84
CA GLY A 6 -57.13 -36.45 -8.56
C GLY A 6 -55.90 -35.92 -7.80
N GLY A 7 -55.49 -36.41 -6.63
CA GLY A 7 -55.53 -37.75 -6.01
C GLY A 7 -54.09 -38.03 -5.54
N PRO A 8 -53.81 -38.48 -4.30
CA PRO A 8 -52.44 -38.77 -3.86
C PRO A 8 -52.11 -40.24 -4.15
N SER A 9 -50.94 -40.54 -4.74
CA SER A 9 -50.40 -41.90 -4.76
C SER A 9 -48.87 -41.90 -4.83
N LEU A 10 -48.34 -42.81 -4.00
CA LEU A 10 -46.96 -43.23 -3.77
C LEU A 10 -46.13 -43.52 -5.04
N SER A 11 -44.83 -43.19 -4.94
CA SER A 11 -43.69 -44.01 -5.41
C SER A 11 -42.39 -43.39 -4.85
N MET A 12 -41.84 -43.85 -3.72
CA MET A 12 -40.68 -44.78 -3.68
C MET A 12 -39.98 -45.00 -5.03
N VAL A 13 -38.85 -44.31 -5.22
CA VAL A 13 -37.79 -44.59 -6.22
C VAL A 13 -36.50 -44.05 -5.57
N GLU A 14 -35.80 -44.92 -4.83
CA GLU A 14 -34.48 -45.49 -5.19
C GLU A 14 -33.35 -44.44 -5.18
N GLU A 15 -32.49 -44.58 -4.17
CA GLU A 15 -31.16 -43.97 -4.06
C GLU A 15 -30.33 -44.30 -5.29
N GLU A 16 -29.92 -43.27 -6.05
CA GLU A 16 -28.71 -43.33 -6.84
C GLU A 16 -27.62 -42.55 -6.11
N VAL A 17 -26.77 -43.31 -5.41
CA VAL A 17 -25.51 -42.83 -4.85
C VAL A 17 -24.57 -42.57 -6.03
N ILE A 18 -24.34 -41.29 -6.32
CA ILE A 18 -23.30 -40.88 -7.26
C ILE A 18 -21.98 -40.94 -6.47
N GLU A 19 -21.22 -42.01 -6.64
CA GLU A 19 -19.82 -42.08 -6.21
C GLU A 19 -19.01 -41.15 -7.13
N GLU A 20 -18.86 -39.89 -6.74
CA GLU A 20 -17.86 -39.01 -7.37
C GLU A 20 -16.48 -39.43 -6.87
N GLU A 21 -15.68 -40.01 -7.76
CA GLU A 21 -14.25 -40.25 -7.60
C GLU A 21 -13.57 -38.95 -7.16
N ILE A 22 -13.05 -38.94 -5.93
CA ILE A 22 -12.22 -37.86 -5.40
C ILE A 22 -10.85 -38.04 -6.04
N GLU A 23 -10.61 -37.35 -7.15
CA GLU A 23 -9.25 -37.19 -7.67
C GLU A 23 -8.45 -36.41 -6.62
N GLU A 24 -7.54 -37.10 -5.92
CA GLU A 24 -6.57 -36.49 -5.01
C GLU A 24 -5.64 -35.57 -5.82
N GLU A 25 -6.00 -34.29 -5.90
CA GLU A 25 -5.06 -33.27 -6.35
C GLU A 25 -3.88 -33.24 -5.37
N ILE A 26 -2.71 -33.59 -5.91
CA ILE A 26 -1.43 -33.63 -5.24
C ILE A 26 -1.12 -32.21 -4.78
N GLY A 27 -1.43 -31.92 -3.51
CA GLY A 27 -1.31 -30.59 -2.93
C GLY A 27 0.11 -30.04 -3.11
N VAL A 28 0.24 -29.00 -3.93
CA VAL A 28 1.44 -28.17 -4.02
C VAL A 28 1.82 -27.74 -2.58
N PRO A 29 3.07 -27.92 -2.13
CA PRO A 29 3.45 -27.49 -0.79
C PRO A 29 3.26 -25.97 -0.71
N LYS A 30 2.24 -25.54 0.04
CA LYS A 30 2.04 -24.14 0.37
C LYS A 30 3.34 -23.64 1.00
N LYS A 31 4.10 -22.81 0.27
CA LYS A 31 5.28 -22.12 0.81
C LYS A 31 4.85 -21.49 2.13
N GLU A 32 5.52 -21.85 3.20
CA GLU A 32 5.24 -21.32 4.52
C GLU A 32 5.39 -19.79 4.44
N PHE A 33 4.34 -19.07 4.84
CA PHE A 33 4.33 -17.62 4.78
C PHE A 33 5.29 -17.07 5.83
N ASP A 34 6.50 -16.70 5.40
CA ASP A 34 7.50 -16.09 6.27
C ASP A 34 7.23 -14.58 6.42
N PHE A 35 6.63 -14.19 7.54
CA PHE A 35 6.35 -12.78 7.84
C PHE A 35 7.63 -11.97 8.12
N ASN A 36 8.74 -12.62 8.49
CA ASN A 36 9.99 -11.91 8.80
C ASN A 36 10.58 -11.28 7.54
N LYS A 37 10.35 -11.87 6.35
CA LYS A 37 10.71 -11.28 5.05
C LYS A 37 10.13 -9.88 4.85
N TYR A 38 8.94 -9.59 5.39
CA TYR A 38 8.24 -8.32 5.22
C TYR A 38 8.48 -7.33 6.38
N ARG A 39 9.30 -7.71 7.35
CA ARG A 39 9.59 -6.86 8.50
C ARG A 39 10.59 -5.78 8.09
N ILE A 40 10.20 -4.52 8.28
CA ILE A 40 11.04 -3.37 7.95
C ILE A 40 12.32 -3.44 8.78
N ALA A 41 13.45 -3.67 8.12
CA ALA A 41 14.73 -3.28 8.66
C ALA A 41 14.73 -1.74 8.69
N ASN A 42 14.54 -1.14 9.87
CA ASN A 42 14.59 0.32 10.08
C ASN A 42 16.03 0.85 9.92
N LYS A 43 16.71 0.49 8.84
CA LYS A 43 18.08 0.93 8.56
C LYS A 43 17.99 2.34 8.00
N THR A 44 18.52 3.29 8.77
CA THR A 44 18.71 4.67 8.32
C THR A 44 19.70 4.70 7.18
N GLU A 45 19.37 5.42 6.12
CA GLU A 45 20.18 5.57 4.92
C GLU A 45 20.74 6.98 4.86
N VAL A 46 22.05 7.11 4.65
CA VAL A 46 22.69 8.41 4.42
C VAL A 46 22.66 8.65 2.92
N ARG A 47 21.91 9.66 2.47
CA ARG A 47 21.91 10.12 1.08
C ARG A 47 22.78 11.37 0.97
N THR A 48 23.68 11.37 -0.01
CA THR A 48 24.43 12.57 -0.39
C THR A 48 23.68 13.25 -1.51
N LEU A 49 23.35 14.52 -1.32
CA LEU A 49 22.64 15.36 -2.26
C LEU A 49 23.57 16.49 -2.70
N GLU A 50 23.51 16.86 -3.97
CA GLU A 50 24.28 17.97 -4.54
C GLU A 50 23.32 19.04 -5.05
N LEU A 51 23.55 20.29 -4.64
CA LEU A 51 22.78 21.45 -5.10
C LEU A 51 23.73 22.63 -5.33
N ASP A 52 23.69 23.23 -6.52
CA ASP A 52 24.50 24.42 -6.88
C ASP A 52 26.02 24.28 -6.54
N GLY A 53 26.57 23.06 -6.63
CA GLY A 53 27.98 22.77 -6.33
C GLY A 53 28.30 22.59 -4.84
N ALA A 54 27.29 22.60 -3.97
CA ALA A 54 27.42 22.22 -2.56
C ALA A 54 26.86 20.81 -2.36
N GLU A 55 27.74 19.89 -1.97
CA GLU A 55 27.35 18.54 -1.54
C GLU A 55 27.02 18.55 -0.04
N PHE A 56 25.87 17.99 0.32
CA PHE A 56 25.48 17.80 1.70
C PHE A 56 24.89 16.41 1.93
N LYS A 57 25.05 15.93 3.17
CA LYS A 57 24.58 14.60 3.58
C LYS A 57 23.32 14.75 4.40
N ILE A 58 22.30 13.98 4.04
CA ILE A 58 21.07 13.85 4.82
C ILE A 58 20.93 12.41 5.30
N THR A 59 20.50 12.23 6.54
CA THR A 59 20.14 10.92 7.09
C THR A 59 18.64 10.75 6.97
N VAL A 60 18.24 9.79 6.15
CA VAL A 60 16.84 9.48 5.85
C VAL A 60 16.47 8.15 6.51
N LYS A 61 15.31 8.12 7.15
CA LYS A 61 14.68 6.90 7.63
C LYS A 61 13.52 6.51 6.72
N PRO A 62 13.45 5.26 6.24
CA PRO A 62 12.30 4.81 5.47
C PRO A 62 11.02 4.86 6.33
N LEU A 63 9.93 5.34 5.74
CA LEU A 63 8.62 5.31 6.39
C LEU A 63 8.09 3.87 6.38
N SER A 64 7.50 3.45 7.51
CA SER A 64 6.72 2.22 7.50
C SER A 64 5.43 2.42 6.70
N TRP A 65 4.90 1.32 6.15
CA TRP A 65 3.62 1.34 5.43
C TRP A 65 2.51 2.01 6.25
N SER A 66 2.39 1.64 7.53
CA SER A 66 1.41 2.22 8.46
C SER A 66 1.58 3.74 8.60
N LYS A 67 2.84 4.21 8.74
CA LYS A 67 3.12 5.64 8.90
C LYS A 67 2.85 6.43 7.62
N ARG A 68 3.23 5.90 6.46
CA ARG A 68 2.89 6.48 5.15
C ARG A 68 1.38 6.58 4.98
N ASN A 69 0.64 5.52 5.28
CA ASN A 69 -0.83 5.54 5.18
C ASN A 69 -1.47 6.54 6.15
N GLN A 70 -0.89 6.72 7.35
CA GLN A 70 -1.33 7.74 8.29
C GLN A 70 -1.14 9.15 7.73
N ILE A 71 0.01 9.43 7.11
CA ILE A 71 0.30 10.72 6.48
C ILE A 71 -0.60 10.94 5.25
N LEU A 72 -0.78 9.91 4.42
CA LEU A 72 -1.70 9.95 3.28
C LEU A 72 -3.13 10.29 3.71
N SER A 73 -3.61 9.62 4.75
CA SER A 73 -4.96 9.86 5.29
C SER A 73 -5.12 11.27 5.85
N LYS A 74 -4.07 11.85 6.46
CA LYS A 74 -4.07 13.25 6.91
C LYS A 74 -4.10 14.25 5.75
N ALA A 75 -3.45 13.91 4.64
CA ALA A 75 -3.42 14.72 3.43
C ALA A 75 -4.70 14.59 2.59
N MET A 76 -5.61 13.68 2.94
CA MET A 76 -6.94 13.58 2.33
C MET A 76 -7.97 14.34 3.17
N THR A 77 -8.70 15.23 2.51
CA THR A 77 -9.83 15.95 3.11
C THR A 77 -11.12 15.49 2.46
N TRP A 78 -12.14 15.21 3.28
CA TRP A 78 -13.48 14.87 2.84
C TRP A 78 -14.29 16.14 2.64
N GLU A 79 -14.80 16.35 1.42
CA GLU A 79 -15.68 17.47 1.11
C GLU A 79 -17.14 17.10 1.40
N THR A 80 -17.94 18.11 1.76
CA THR A 80 -19.36 17.94 2.17
C THR A 80 -20.26 17.33 1.10
N GLY A 81 -19.78 17.21 -0.14
CA GLY A 81 -20.48 16.59 -1.28
C GLY A 81 -20.06 15.13 -1.58
N GLY A 82 -19.28 14.49 -0.70
CA GLY A 82 -18.78 13.13 -0.92
C GLY A 82 -17.54 13.05 -1.83
N GLY A 83 -16.98 14.21 -2.22
CA GLY A 83 -15.68 14.29 -2.90
C GLY A 83 -14.52 14.13 -1.91
N THR A 84 -13.39 13.65 -2.41
CA THR A 84 -12.12 13.63 -1.68
C THR A 84 -11.13 14.57 -2.35
N ARG A 85 -10.56 15.49 -1.59
CA ARG A 85 -9.47 16.35 -2.05
C ARG A 85 -8.15 15.88 -1.44
N PHE A 86 -7.15 15.64 -2.29
CA PHE A 86 -5.79 15.32 -1.86
C PHE A 86 -4.92 16.57 -1.86
N ASP A 87 -4.23 16.80 -0.74
CA ASP A 87 -3.28 17.89 -0.57
C ASP A 87 -1.84 17.34 -0.62
N GLY A 88 -1.26 17.33 -1.83
CA GLY A 88 0.08 16.78 -2.07
C GLY A 88 1.18 17.52 -1.32
N ASP A 89 1.01 18.82 -1.15
CA ASP A 89 1.92 19.70 -0.42
C ASP A 89 1.98 19.33 1.08
N THR A 90 0.83 19.12 1.71
CA THR A 90 0.74 18.62 3.09
C THR A 90 1.33 17.22 3.22
N TYR A 91 1.08 16.33 2.25
CA TYR A 91 1.68 14.99 2.23
C TYR A 91 3.21 15.05 2.19
N VAL A 92 3.78 15.80 1.25
CA VAL A 92 5.24 15.96 1.09
C VAL A 92 5.87 16.52 2.36
N ARG A 93 5.29 17.58 2.94
CA ARG A 93 5.82 18.17 4.18
C ARG A 93 5.84 17.20 5.34
N GLU A 94 4.74 16.49 5.57
CA GLU A 94 4.65 15.52 6.66
C GLU A 94 5.60 14.33 6.45
N CYS A 95 5.77 13.88 5.21
CA CYS A 95 6.76 12.86 4.86
C CYS A 95 8.18 13.34 5.16
N LEU A 96 8.57 14.53 4.72
CA LEU A 96 9.93 15.06 4.92
C LEU A 96 10.28 15.23 6.40
N LYS A 97 9.34 15.69 7.22
CA LYS A 97 9.53 15.84 8.68
C LYS A 97 9.81 14.50 9.37
N GLU A 98 9.15 13.42 8.94
CA GLU A 98 9.29 12.11 9.56
C GLU A 98 10.46 11.30 8.96
N MET A 99 10.81 11.56 7.70
CA MET A 99 11.88 10.86 6.99
C MET A 99 13.26 11.42 7.31
N ILE A 100 13.41 12.74 7.38
CA ILE A 100 14.73 13.37 7.57
C ILE A 100 15.02 13.44 9.07
N LEU A 101 15.97 12.63 9.52
CA LEU A 101 16.41 12.60 10.92
C LEU A 101 17.49 13.63 11.21
N ASP A 102 18.46 13.76 10.29
CA ASP A 102 19.62 14.63 10.43
C ASP A 102 19.97 15.25 9.07
N ALA A 103 20.28 16.54 9.10
CA ALA A 103 20.56 17.36 7.93
C ALA A 103 21.40 18.58 8.35
N PRO A 104 22.12 19.24 7.43
CA PRO A 104 22.96 20.40 7.77
C PRO A 104 22.18 21.61 8.32
N TRP A 105 20.87 21.69 8.03
CA TRP A 105 19.95 22.70 8.59
C TRP A 105 19.34 22.29 9.94
N GLY A 106 19.71 21.13 10.49
CA GLY A 106 19.15 20.56 11.70
C GLY A 106 17.80 19.88 11.46
N LYS A 107 16.86 20.03 12.40
CA LYS A 107 15.56 19.36 12.33
C LYS A 107 14.69 19.98 11.24
N THR A 108 14.25 19.15 10.29
CA THR A 108 13.26 19.55 9.29
C THR A 108 11.96 19.98 9.98
N SER A 109 11.66 21.28 9.92
CA SER A 109 10.52 21.93 10.55
C SER A 109 9.63 22.58 9.50
N GLU A 110 8.40 22.95 9.88
CA GLU A 110 7.52 23.70 8.96
C GLU A 110 8.13 25.01 8.50
N LEU A 111 8.76 25.74 9.44
CA LEU A 111 9.41 27.00 9.12
C LEU A 111 10.50 26.81 8.05
N PHE A 112 11.30 25.75 8.19
CA PHE A 112 12.31 25.41 7.19
C PHE A 112 11.67 25.12 5.83
N LEU A 113 10.68 24.23 5.77
CA LEU A 113 9.98 23.85 4.53
C LEU A 113 9.27 25.04 3.84
N MET A 114 8.86 26.05 4.60
CA MET A 114 8.29 27.29 4.05
C MET A 114 9.37 28.29 3.58
N SER A 115 10.60 28.13 4.05
CA SER A 115 11.72 29.05 3.78
C SER A 115 12.66 28.59 2.67
N ILE A 116 12.58 27.31 2.27
CA ILE A 116 13.39 26.76 1.19
C ILE A 116 12.92 27.22 -0.18
N ASP A 117 13.84 27.28 -1.14
CA ASP A 117 13.53 27.58 -2.52
C ASP A 117 13.11 26.31 -3.30
N ASP A 118 12.55 26.53 -4.50
CA ASP A 118 12.06 25.48 -5.40
C ASP A 118 13.12 24.43 -5.76
N ARG A 119 14.41 24.79 -5.84
CA ARG A 119 15.47 23.84 -6.22
C ARG A 119 15.69 22.81 -5.11
N LEU A 120 15.84 23.28 -3.88
CA LEU A 120 15.99 22.40 -2.72
C LEU A 120 14.68 21.64 -2.46
N GLY A 121 13.53 22.29 -2.62
CA GLY A 121 12.21 21.67 -2.53
C GLY A 121 12.06 20.48 -3.48
N GLY A 122 12.32 20.69 -4.77
CA GLY A 122 12.24 19.63 -5.78
C GLY A 122 13.23 18.49 -5.54
N LEU A 123 14.43 18.79 -5.02
CA LEU A 123 15.37 17.73 -4.64
C LEU A 123 14.87 16.90 -3.46
N LEU A 124 14.27 17.54 -2.45
CA LEU A 124 13.68 16.86 -1.30
C LEU A 124 12.46 16.03 -1.69
N GLU A 125 11.66 16.47 -2.66
CA GLU A 125 10.54 15.68 -3.19
C GLU A 125 10.96 14.31 -3.72
N THR A 126 12.17 14.18 -4.29
CA THR A 126 12.70 12.87 -4.75
C THR A 126 12.94 11.86 -3.62
N VAL A 127 13.02 12.35 -2.38
CA VAL A 127 13.17 11.52 -1.18
C VAL A 127 11.80 10.99 -0.73
N VAL A 128 10.72 11.71 -1.04
CA VAL A 128 9.37 11.38 -0.59
C VAL A 128 8.78 10.21 -1.42
N PRO A 129 8.19 9.19 -0.77
CA PRO A 129 7.51 8.13 -1.48
C PRO A 129 6.26 8.66 -2.18
N GLN A 130 6.01 8.22 -3.41
CA GLN A 130 4.82 8.59 -4.18
C GLN A 130 3.53 8.38 -3.38
N ALA A 131 2.55 9.29 -3.48
CA ALA A 131 1.33 9.23 -2.68
C ALA A 131 0.36 8.13 -3.16
N PHE A 132 0.21 7.96 -4.49
CA PHE A 132 -0.71 7.00 -5.12
C PHE A 132 -0.01 6.31 -6.29
N GLY A 133 0.20 4.99 -6.22
CA GLY A 133 1.03 4.24 -7.19
C GLY A 133 2.49 4.72 -7.17
N THR A 134 3.55 3.96 -7.35
CA THR A 134 3.79 2.66 -7.94
C THR A 134 4.75 2.02 -6.96
N GLU A 135 4.25 1.40 -5.88
CA GLU A 135 4.99 0.23 -5.43
C GLU A 135 4.75 -0.74 -6.57
N GLU A 136 5.79 -0.98 -7.37
CA GLU A 136 5.86 -2.15 -8.23
C GLU A 136 5.57 -3.31 -7.27
N ILE A 137 4.30 -3.69 -7.20
CA ILE A 137 3.91 -4.98 -6.68
C ILE A 137 4.51 -5.90 -7.73
N GLY A 138 5.77 -6.29 -7.51
CA GLY A 138 6.50 -7.17 -8.40
C GLY A 138 5.55 -8.29 -8.78
N ASP A 139 5.21 -8.32 -10.06
CA ASP A 139 4.31 -9.27 -10.70
C ASP A 139 3.12 -9.74 -9.85
N LEU A 140 2.13 -8.87 -9.59
CA LEU A 140 0.81 -9.35 -9.15
C LEU A 140 0.12 -10.24 -10.22
N ASP A 141 0.65 -10.23 -11.46
CA ASP A 141 0.24 -11.12 -12.54
C ASP A 141 0.74 -12.57 -12.33
N THR A 142 1.81 -12.78 -11.55
CA THR A 142 2.25 -14.14 -11.13
C THR A 142 1.48 -14.71 -9.94
N LEU A 143 0.50 -13.98 -9.39
CA LEU A 143 -0.31 -14.44 -8.24
C LEU A 143 -1.66 -15.08 -8.64
N LYS A 144 -1.88 -15.35 -9.93
CA LYS A 144 -3.12 -15.99 -10.42
C LYS A 144 -2.95 -17.22 -11.30
N GLU A 145 -1.72 -17.60 -11.63
CA GLU A 145 -1.46 -18.87 -12.30
C GLU A 145 -0.45 -19.63 -11.45
N GLU A 146 -0.96 -20.51 -10.58
CA GLU A 146 -0.45 -21.84 -10.23
C GLU A 146 -1.29 -22.44 -9.09
#